data_AF-A0A6C0KQH9-F1
#
_entry.id   AF-A0A6C0KQH9-F1
#
_cell.length_a   1.000
_cell.length_b   1.000
_cell.length_c   1.000
_cell.angle_alpha   90.00
_cell.angle_beta   90.00
_cell.angle_gamma   90.00
#
_symmetry.space_group_name_H-M   'P 1'
#
loop_
_entity.id
_entity.type
_entity.pdbx_description
1 polymer ?
#
loop_
_entity_poly.entity_id
_entity_poly.type
_entity_poly.pdbx_seq_one_letter_code
_entity_poly.pdbx_strand_id
1 'polypeptide(L)' 'MNFIVPTLSISIMYVIFKIIDTKYITKDDRSVKLITKDGLVVFLAGAITMFLLEKFKFSHMMGGSKESLSAFTNSPDF' A
#
# COMPACT_ATOMS: atom_id res chain seq x y z
N MET A 1 8.87 2.68 7.00
CA MET A 1 7.43 2.58 7.34
C MET A 1 6.99 1.15 7.08
N ASN A 2 6.32 0.46 8.02
CA ASN A 2 5.95 -0.94 7.81
C ASN A 2 4.75 -1.04 6.83
N PHE A 3 5.03 -1.14 5.53
CA PHE A 3 4.02 -1.16 4.48
C PHE A 3 3.28 -2.51 4.35
N ILE A 4 3.73 -3.55 5.06
CA ILE A 4 3.12 -4.89 5.02
C ILE A 4 1.71 -4.88 5.63
N VAL A 5 1.52 -4.17 6.74
CA VAL A 5 0.22 -4.10 7.41
C VAL A 5 -0.87 -3.51 6.52
N PRO A 6 -0.70 -2.30 5.91
CA PRO A 6 -1.74 -1.73 5.06
C PRO A 6 -2.00 -2.55 3.78
N THR A 7 -0.97 -3.10 3.13
CA THR A 7 -1.16 -3.91 1.91
C THR A 7 -1.87 -5.23 2.22
N LEU A 8 -1.59 -5.83 3.37
CA LEU A 8 -2.29 -7.02 3.85
C LEU A 8 -3.76 -6.72 4.17
N SER A 9 -4.05 -5.61 4.86
CA SER A 9 -5.42 -5.20 5.16
C SER A 9 -6.25 -4.99 3.89
N ILE A 10 -5.68 -4.35 2.87
CA ILE A 10 -6.35 -4.12 1.58
C ILE A 10 -6.62 -5.44 0.86
N SER A 11 -5.66 -6.36 0.84
CA SER A 11 -5.83 -7.69 0.25
C SER A 11 -6.94 -8.49 0.94
N ILE A 12 -6.99 -8.47 2.28
CA ILE A 12 -8.04 -9.13 3.06
C ILE A 12 -9.41 -8.51 2.76
N MET A 13 -9.51 -7.17 2.73
CA MET A 13 -10.76 -6.49 2.36
C MET A 13 -11.21 -6.86 0.95
N TYR A 14 -10.30 -6.90 -0.02
CA TYR A 14 -10.62 -7.33 -1.38
C TYR A 14 -11.23 -8.74 -1.40
N VAL A 15 -10.62 -9.70 -0.71
CA VAL A 15 -11.12 -11.08 -0.64
C VAL A 15 -12.51 -11.14 0.00
N ILE A 16 -12.72 -10.43 1.12
CA ILE A 16 -14.02 -10.39 1.80
C ILE A 16 -15.10 -9.82 0.88
N PHE A 17 -14.87 -8.66 0.28
CA PHE A 17 -15.84 -8.05 -0.63
C PHE A 17 -16.09 -8.92 -1.85
N LYS A 18 -15.06 -9.57 -2.39
CA LYS A 18 -15.24 -10.43 -3.55
C LYS A 18 -16.01 -11.70 -3.23
N ILE A 19 -15.83 -12.28 -2.04
CA ILE A 19 -16.66 -13.40 -1.58
C ILE A 19 -18.12 -12.96 -1.45
N ILE A 20 -18.38 -11.78 -0.86
CA ILE A 20 -19.74 -11.25 -0.72
C ILE A 20 -20.39 -11.01 -2.09
N ASP A 21 -19.65 -10.37 -3.01
CA ASP A 21 -20.09 -10.11 -4.39
C ASP A 21 -20.46 -11.40 -5.11
N THR A 22 -19.56 -12.39 -5.09
CA THR A 22 -19.78 -13.65 -5.80
C THR A 22 -20.95 -14.44 -5.20
N LYS A 23 -21.09 -14.44 -3.86
CA LYS A 23 -22.12 -15.22 -3.16
C LYS A 23 -23.51 -14.59 -3.16
N TYR A 24 -23.62 -13.27 -3.06
CA TYR A 24 -24.91 -12.58 -2.83
C TYR A 24 -25.37 -11.72 -4.00
N ILE A 25 -24.46 -11.17 -4.81
CA ILE A 25 -24.78 -10.21 -5.86
C ILE A 25 -24.79 -10.89 -7.22
N THR A 26 -23.63 -11.38 -7.67
CA THR A 26 -23.49 -11.98 -9.00
C THR A 26 -24.03 -13.42 -9.06
N LYS A 27 -24.04 -14.12 -7.91
CA LYS A 27 -24.44 -15.54 -7.79
C LYS A 27 -23.72 -16.44 -8.80
N ASP A 28 -22.43 -16.16 -8.99
CA ASP A 28 -21.56 -16.87 -9.91
C ASP A 28 -20.79 -17.95 -9.12
N ASP A 29 -20.63 -19.16 -9.65
CA ASP A 29 -19.97 -20.27 -8.95
C ASP A 29 -18.44 -20.19 -9.11
N ARG A 30 -17.88 -18.99 -8.91
CA ARG A 30 -16.43 -18.84 -8.93
C ARG A 30 -15.82 -19.53 -7.71
N SER A 31 -14.88 -20.42 -7.98
CA SER A 31 -14.16 -21.13 -6.93
C SER A 31 -13.46 -20.14 -5.99
N VAL A 32 -13.61 -20.32 -4.68
CA VAL A 32 -12.93 -19.52 -3.65
C VAL A 32 -11.41 -19.51 -3.87
N LYS A 33 -10.84 -20.58 -4.45
CA LYS A 33 -9.42 -20.66 -4.80
C LYS A 33 -8.98 -19.60 -5.79
N LEU A 34 -9.83 -19.22 -6.75
CA LEU A 34 -9.57 -18.14 -7.70
C LEU A 34 -9.54 -16.78 -6.97
N ILE A 35 -10.53 -16.54 -6.10
CA ILE A 35 -10.63 -15.28 -5.34
C ILE A 35 -9.40 -15.10 -4.43
N THR A 36 -8.95 -16.16 -3.77
CA THR A 36 -7.74 -16.11 -2.93
C THR A 36 -6.47 -15.85 -3.76
N LYS A 37 -6.37 -16.43 -4.96
CA LYS A 37 -5.27 -16.13 -5.89
C LYS A 37 -5.26 -14.65 -6.28
N ASP A 38 -6.41 -14.10 -6.62
CA ASP A 38 -6.54 -12.68 -6.96
C ASP A 38 -6.18 -11.79 -5.77
N GLY A 39 -6.58 -12.16 -4.55
CA GLY A 39 -6.18 -11.48 -3.32
C GLY A 39 -4.66 -11.46 -3.11
N LEU A 40 -3.97 -12.55 -3.44
CA LEU A 40 -2.51 -12.64 -3.39
C LEU A 40 -1.87 -11.70 -4.42
N VAL A 41 -2.43 -11.61 -5.63
CA VAL A 41 -2.01 -10.64 -6.65
C VAL A 41 -2.18 -9.20 -6.14
N VAL A 42 -3.30 -8.88 -5.49
CA VAL A 42 -3.53 -7.55 -4.89
C VAL A 42 -2.48 -7.22 -3.83
N PHE A 43 -2.15 -8.19 -2.96
CA PHE A 43 -1.11 -8.01 -1.96
C PHE A 43 0.27 -7.75 -2.60
N LEU A 44 0.66 -8.57 -3.59
CA LEU A 44 1.94 -8.41 -4.28
C LEU A 44 2.02 -7.09 -5.03
N ALA A 45 0.94 -6.67 -5.70
CA ALA A 45 0.87 -5.38 -6.38
C ALA A 45 1.11 -4.23 -5.39
N GLY A 46 0.41 -4.23 -4.25
CA GLY A 46 0.59 -3.22 -3.21
C GLY A 46 2.01 -3.22 -2.62
N ALA A 47 2.58 -4.39 -2.37
CA ALA A 47 3.94 -4.53 -1.85
C ALA A 47 4.99 -4.00 -2.86
N ILE A 48 4.85 -4.34 -4.14
CA ILE A 48 5.74 -3.85 -5.21
C ILE A 48 5.62 -2.33 -5.35
N THR A 49 4.39 -1.78 -5.35
CA THR A 49 4.19 -0.34 -5.45
C THR A 49 4.84 0.41 -4.28
N MET A 50 4.66 -0.08 -3.04
CA MET A 50 5.28 0.53 -1.86
C MET A 50 6.81 0.42 -1.91
N PHE A 51 7.33 -0.72 -2.33
CA PHE A 51 8.77 -0.93 -2.53
C PHE A 51 9.34 0.03 -3.58
N LEU A 52 8.64 0.21 -4.71
CA LEU A 52 9.06 1.14 -5.76
C LEU A 52 9.01 2.58 -5.25
N LEU A 53 7.95 2.99 -4.53
CA LEU A 53 7.87 4.34 -3.95
C LEU A 53 9.04 4.64 -3.01
N GLU A 54 9.45 3.66 -2.20
CA GLU A 54 10.60 3.78 -1.31
C GLU A 54 11.92 3.87 -2.08
N LYS A 55 12.13 3.01 -3.09
CA LYS A 55 13.37 2.98 -3.89
C LYS A 55 13.52 4.19 -4.80
N PHE A 56 12.42 4.68 -5.36
CA PHE A 56 12.45 5.85 -6.24
C PHE A 56 12.57 7.18 -5.49
N LYS A 57 12.69 7.18 -4.15
CA LYS A 57 12.71 8.40 -3.32
C LYS A 57 11.63 9.38 -3.76
N PHE A 58 10.42 8.87 -4.01
CA PHE A 58 9.33 9.69 -4.54
C PHE A 58 9.00 10.87 -3.60
N SER A 59 9.36 10.76 -2.31
CA SER A 59 9.37 11.85 -1.32
C SER A 59 10.17 13.09 -1.74
N HIS A 60 11.24 12.94 -2.53
CA HIS A 60 12.06 14.04 -3.02
C HIS A 60 11.47 14.72 -4.27
N MET A 61 10.59 14.02 -5.01
CA MET A 61 9.83 14.59 -6.14
C MET A 61 8.50 15.21 -5.68
N MET A 62 7.93 14.69 -4.60
CA MET A 62 6.59 15.05 -4.09
C MET A 62 6.68 16.03 -2.92
N GLY A 63 7.55 17.05 -3.02
CA GLY A 63 7.50 18.28 -2.21
C GLY A 63 7.41 18.14 -0.68
N GLY A 64 7.88 17.03 -0.10
CA GLY A 64 7.88 16.82 1.35
C GLY A 64 8.98 17.63 2.00
N SER A 65 8.60 18.73 2.66
CA SER A 65 9.38 19.60 3.55
C SER A 65 10.89 19.37 3.54
N LYS A 66 11.61 20.31 2.92
CA LYS A 66 13.03 20.55 3.14
C LYS A 66 13.33 20.28 4.63
N GLU A 67 14.21 19.33 4.93
CA GLU A 67 15.08 19.49 6.10
C GLU A 67 15.51 20.95 6.06
N SER A 68 15.03 21.77 7.00
CA SER A 68 15.44 23.16 7.03
C SER A 68 16.95 23.10 7.06
N LEU A 69 17.61 23.68 6.05
CA LEU A 69 19.06 23.75 5.99
C LEU A 69 19.53 24.24 7.36
N SER A 70 20.13 23.36 8.18
CA SER A 70 20.61 23.73 9.52
C SER A 70 21.63 24.88 9.48
N ALA A 71 22.12 25.21 8.28
CA ALA A 71 22.87 26.43 7.97
C ALA A 71 22.14 27.74 8.34
N PHE A 72 20.81 27.76 8.46
CA PHE A 72 20.04 28.99 8.74
C PHE A 72 19.19 28.93 10.02
N THR A 73 19.19 27.82 10.76
CA THR A 73 18.34 27.63 11.95
C THR A 73 19.09 27.27 13.23
N ASN A 74 20.42 27.14 13.18
CA ASN A 74 21.20 27.03 14.41
C ASN A 74 21.23 28.39 15.12
N SER A 75 20.52 28.47 16.26
CA SER A 75 20.78 29.49 17.29
C SER A 75 22.27 29.45 17.62
N PRO A 76 22.99 30.60 17.67
CA PRO A 76 24.39 30.58 18.04
C PRO A 76 24.54 30.07 19.48
N ASP A 77 25.25 28.96 19.63
CA ASP A 77 25.76 28.53 20.94
C ASP A 77 26.84 29.54 21.37
N PHE A 78 26.44 30.54 22.15
CA PHE A 78 27.33 31.36 22.97
C PHE A 78 27.49 30.70 24.34
#